data_AF-A0AAV3EFH6-F1
#
_entry.id   AF-A0AAV3EFH6-F1
#
_cell.length_a   1.000
_cell.length_b   1.000
_cell.length_c   1.000
_cell.angle_alpha   90.00
_cell.angle_beta   90.00
_cell.angle_gamma   90.00
#
_symmetry.space_group_name_H-M   'P 1'
#
loop_
_entity.id
_entity.type
_entity.pdbx_description
1 polymer ?
#
loop_
_entity_poly.entity_id
_entity_poly.type
_entity_poly.pdbx_seq_one_letter_code
_entity_poly.pdbx_strand_id
1 'polypeptide(L)'
;MIEEQYLRIKDLDIILWESFAHKVEELSVFKALSENLPYLNREKLDMVDSSEIHDSDGLTIVDLQQNGRELFIRFEMDFQLMGWASARNDYTAYIQASLIGSCRIDLKERLPFSDKNVNSLTKAQLLEYGEKLISDLELHYRDIEGSEHYG
;
A
#
# COMPACT_ATOMS: atom_id res chain seq x y z
N MET A 1 -14.09 18.53 19.84
CA MET A 1 -13.76 18.91 18.44
C MET A 1 -12.36 18.47 18.03
N ILE A 2 -11.29 18.70 18.81
CA ILE A 2 -9.92 18.27 18.43
C ILE A 2 -9.73 16.74 18.57
N GLU A 3 -10.18 16.11 19.66
CA GLU A 3 -10.04 14.65 19.86
C GLU A 3 -10.82 13.82 18.83
N GLU A 4 -12.01 14.31 18.44
CA GLU A 4 -12.86 13.66 17.44
C GLU A 4 -12.24 13.71 16.03
N GLN A 5 -11.49 14.78 15.72
CA GLN A 5 -10.72 14.88 14.48
C GLN A 5 -9.49 13.97 14.52
N TYR A 6 -8.82 13.87 15.67
CA TYR A 6 -7.64 13.01 15.84
C TYR A 6 -7.98 11.52 15.71
N LEU A 7 -9.09 11.07 16.29
CA LEU A 7 -9.59 9.69 16.15
C LEU A 7 -9.92 9.36 14.69
N ARG A 8 -10.55 10.29 13.96
CA ARG A 8 -10.85 10.12 12.54
C ARG A 8 -9.59 10.02 11.68
N ILE A 9 -8.51 10.72 12.03
CA ILE A 9 -7.23 10.62 11.32
C ILE A 9 -6.59 9.25 11.53
N LYS A 10 -6.64 8.69 12.75
CA LYS A 10 -6.11 7.35 13.03
C LYS A 10 -6.90 6.24 12.33
N ASP A 11 -8.22 6.34 12.33
CA ASP A 11 -9.09 5.40 11.63
C ASP A 11 -8.87 5.46 10.12
N LEU A 12 -8.62 6.67 9.59
CA LEU A 12 -8.28 6.89 8.20
C LEU A 12 -6.92 6.27 7.85
N ASP A 13 -5.90 6.46 8.69
CA ASP A 13 -4.56 5.90 8.51
C ASP A 13 -4.59 4.37 8.32
N ILE A 14 -5.35 3.64 9.15
CA ILE A 14 -5.51 2.18 9.02
C ILE A 14 -6.13 1.80 7.67
N ILE A 15 -7.20 2.48 7.26
CA ILE A 15 -7.89 2.18 6.00
C ILE A 15 -6.99 2.51 4.80
N LEU A 16 -6.28 3.64 4.86
CA LEU A 16 -5.35 4.06 3.82
C LEU A 16 -4.19 3.07 3.70
N TRP A 17 -3.57 2.70 4.82
CA TRP A 17 -2.48 1.72 4.83
C TRP A 17 -2.92 0.41 4.20
N GLU A 18 -4.05 -0.17 4.61
CA GLU A 18 -4.57 -1.42 4.02
C GLU A 18 -4.83 -1.29 2.52
N SER A 19 -5.36 -0.14 2.09
CA SER A 19 -5.65 0.11 0.67
C SER A 19 -4.37 0.21 -0.17
N PHE A 20 -3.34 0.88 0.34
CA PHE A 20 -2.07 1.05 -0.36
C PHE A 20 -1.26 -0.24 -0.34
N ALA A 21 -1.19 -0.90 0.82
CA ALA A 21 -0.56 -2.20 0.97
C ALA A 21 -1.15 -3.21 0.00
N HIS A 22 -2.49 -3.31 -0.07
CA HIS A 22 -3.14 -4.25 -0.99
C HIS A 22 -2.79 -3.99 -2.46
N LYS A 23 -2.73 -2.72 -2.89
CA LYS A 23 -2.31 -2.38 -4.26
C LYS A 23 -0.84 -2.71 -4.52
N VAL A 24 0.02 -2.49 -3.53
CA VAL A 24 1.46 -2.80 -3.62
C VAL A 24 1.72 -4.32 -3.65
N GLU A 25 0.92 -5.09 -2.92
CA GLU A 25 0.96 -6.56 -2.91
C GLU A 25 0.50 -7.20 -4.22
N GLU A 26 -0.09 -6.44 -5.15
CA GLU A 26 -0.47 -6.99 -6.45
C GLU A 26 0.75 -7.49 -7.24
N LEU A 27 0.64 -8.71 -7.76
CA LEU A 27 1.71 -9.32 -8.57
C LEU A 27 2.10 -8.47 -9.79
N SER A 28 1.15 -7.68 -10.32
CA SER A 28 1.37 -6.72 -11.39
C SER A 28 2.40 -5.64 -10.99
N VAL A 29 2.31 -5.13 -9.76
CA VAL A 29 3.25 -4.16 -9.20
C VAL A 29 4.61 -4.79 -9.00
N PHE A 30 4.68 -5.99 -8.41
CA PHE A 30 5.95 -6.71 -8.25
C PHE A 30 6.68 -6.86 -9.59
N LYS A 31 5.96 -7.33 -10.63
CA LYS A 31 6.50 -7.49 -11.98
C LYS A 31 6.95 -6.16 -12.57
N ALA A 32 6.13 -5.12 -12.50
CA ALA A 32 6.46 -3.80 -13.02
C ALA A 32 7.71 -3.18 -12.33
N LEU A 33 7.86 -3.37 -11.01
CA LEU A 33 9.06 -2.94 -10.29
C LEU A 33 10.28 -3.72 -10.76
N SER A 34 10.16 -5.05 -10.90
CA SER A 34 11.26 -5.92 -11.31
C SER A 34 11.77 -5.67 -12.73
N GLU A 35 10.93 -5.15 -13.64
CA GLU A 35 11.34 -4.81 -15.01
C GLU A 35 12.46 -3.77 -15.04
N ASN A 36 12.54 -2.91 -14.03
CA ASN A 36 13.55 -1.88 -13.87
C ASN A 36 14.85 -2.39 -13.21
N LEU A 37 14.91 -3.66 -12.80
CA LEU A 37 16.02 -4.24 -12.03
C LEU A 37 16.77 -5.30 -12.86
N PRO A 38 17.81 -4.91 -13.64
CA PRO A 38 18.46 -5.80 -14.61
C PRO A 38 19.24 -6.97 -13.99
N TYR A 39 19.48 -6.92 -12.68
CA TYR A 39 20.21 -7.95 -11.93
C TYR A 39 19.29 -9.05 -11.38
N LEU A 40 17.97 -8.87 -11.43
CA LEU A 40 17.04 -9.95 -11.11
C LEU A 40 16.88 -10.89 -12.33
N ASN A 41 16.84 -12.18 -12.06
CA ASN A 41 16.70 -13.22 -13.05
C ASN A 41 15.27 -13.25 -13.60
N ARG A 42 15.11 -12.73 -14.82
CA ARG A 42 13.80 -12.65 -15.52
C ARG A 42 13.11 -14.01 -15.64
N GLU A 43 13.84 -15.07 -15.96
CA GLU A 43 13.26 -16.41 -16.10
C GLU A 43 12.66 -16.90 -14.78
N LYS A 44 13.30 -16.59 -13.64
CA LYS A 44 12.78 -16.93 -12.31
C LYS A 44 11.66 -16.00 -11.85
N LEU A 45 11.72 -14.71 -12.20
CA LEU A 45 10.63 -13.76 -11.90
C LEU A 45 9.32 -14.16 -12.58
N ASP A 46 9.38 -14.72 -13.79
CA ASP A 46 8.19 -15.26 -14.47
C ASP A 46 7.55 -16.44 -13.72
N MET A 47 8.31 -17.10 -12.84
CA MET A 47 7.85 -18.22 -12.02
C MET A 47 7.21 -17.77 -10.70
N VAL A 48 7.27 -16.48 -10.35
CA VAL A 48 6.63 -15.91 -9.16
C VAL A 48 5.11 -15.92 -9.36
N ASP A 49 4.42 -16.58 -8.43
CA ASP A 49 2.96 -16.73 -8.44
C ASP A 49 2.26 -15.84 -7.41
N SER A 50 3.02 -15.25 -6.49
CA SER A 50 2.51 -14.44 -5.39
C SER A 50 3.52 -13.38 -4.95
N SER A 51 3.01 -12.29 -4.41
CA SER A 51 3.80 -11.24 -3.77
C SER A 51 3.12 -10.77 -2.49
N GLU A 52 3.92 -10.44 -1.49
CA GLU A 52 3.45 -9.89 -0.22
C GLU A 52 4.47 -8.88 0.33
N ILE A 53 3.98 -7.94 1.13
CA ILE A 53 4.88 -7.03 1.86
C ILE A 53 5.53 -7.84 2.98
N HIS A 54 6.85 -8.00 2.91
CA HIS A 54 7.64 -8.71 3.90
C HIS A 54 8.01 -7.81 5.08
N ASP A 55 8.35 -6.56 4.80
CA ASP A 55 8.71 -5.55 5.80
C ASP A 55 8.23 -4.16 5.35
N SER A 56 7.94 -3.27 6.30
CA SER A 56 7.46 -1.91 6.02
C SER A 56 7.56 -1.01 7.25
N ASP A 57 8.04 0.22 7.06
CA ASP A 57 8.08 1.25 8.11
C ASP A 57 6.71 1.90 8.39
N GLY A 58 5.68 1.53 7.61
CA GLY A 58 4.31 2.01 7.75
C GLY A 58 3.98 3.19 6.82
N LEU A 59 2.75 3.70 6.93
CA LEU A 59 2.30 4.83 6.13
C LEU A 59 2.70 6.14 6.81
N THR A 60 3.51 6.96 6.12
CA THR A 60 3.87 8.30 6.57
C THR A 60 3.08 9.33 5.78
N ILE A 61 2.19 10.08 6.44
CA ILE A 61 1.51 11.23 5.82
C ILE A 61 2.50 12.41 5.78
N VAL A 62 2.91 12.79 4.57
CA VAL A 62 3.87 13.86 4.29
C VAL A 62 3.20 15.22 4.23
N ASP A 63 2.00 15.29 3.66
CA ASP A 63 1.21 16.52 3.57
C ASP A 63 -0.29 16.21 3.68
N LEU A 64 -1.01 17.08 4.38
CA LEU A 64 -2.44 16.95 4.64
C LEU A 64 -3.12 18.30 4.44
N GLN A 65 -3.89 18.43 3.37
CA GLN A 65 -4.61 19.67 3.04
C GLN A 65 -6.10 19.43 2.99
N GLN A 66 -6.87 20.21 3.75
CA GLN A 66 -8.33 20.17 3.70
C GLN A 66 -8.88 21.38 2.95
N ASN A 67 -9.55 21.13 1.83
CA ASN A 67 -10.22 22.14 1.02
C ASN A 67 -11.74 21.93 1.09
N GLY A 68 -12.37 22.55 2.09
CA GLY A 68 -13.80 22.40 2.35
C GLY A 68 -14.15 20.95 2.73
N ARG A 69 -14.76 20.22 1.79
CA ARG A 69 -15.17 18.81 1.98
C ARG A 69 -14.16 17.81 1.42
N GLU A 70 -13.04 18.26 0.91
CA GLU A 70 -12.05 17.38 0.30
C GLU A 70 -10.78 17.36 1.14
N LEU A 71 -10.25 16.16 1.35
CA LEU A 71 -8.97 15.94 1.98
C LEU A 71 -7.99 15.46 0.92
N PHE A 72 -6.91 16.20 0.76
CA PHE A 72 -5.78 15.83 -0.08
C PHE A 72 -4.67 15.33 0.82
N ILE A 73 -4.22 14.12 0.55
CA ILE A 73 -3.17 13.44 1.32
C ILE A 73 -2.03 13.14 0.37
N ARG A 74 -0.83 13.57 0.75
CA ARG A 74 0.41 13.05 0.17
C ARG A 74 1.07 12.16 1.21
N PHE A 75 1.53 11.00 0.77
CA PHE A 75 2.06 10.01 1.66
C PHE A 75 3.29 9.34 1.06
N GLU A 76 4.08 8.76 1.95
CA GLU A 76 5.23 7.94 1.65
C GLU A 76 5.13 6.64 2.45
N MET A 77 5.59 5.54 1.85
CA MET A 77 5.63 4.23 2.46
C MET A 77 6.89 3.52 1.98
N ASP A 78 7.80 3.23 2.91
CA ASP A 78 8.95 2.37 2.66
C ASP A 78 8.55 0.92 2.91
N PHE A 79 8.82 0.05 1.94
CA PHE A 79 8.45 -1.35 2.01
C PHE A 79 9.48 -2.24 1.34
N GLN A 80 9.54 -3.49 1.81
CA GLN A 80 10.17 -4.58 1.12
C GLN A 80 9.08 -5.53 0.63
N LEU A 81 8.93 -5.59 -0.69
CA LEU A 81 8.04 -6.51 -1.36
C LEU A 81 8.78 -7.80 -1.65
N MET A 82 8.12 -8.92 -1.40
CA MET A 82 8.71 -10.23 -1.51
C MET A 82 7.87 -11.06 -2.47
N GLY A 83 8.50 -11.51 -3.56
CA GLY A 83 7.88 -12.34 -4.59
C GLY A 83 8.33 -13.78 -4.43
N TRP A 84 7.38 -14.69 -4.25
CA TRP A 84 7.65 -16.12 -4.00
C TRP A 84 7.20 -16.97 -5.19
N ALA A 85 8.03 -17.95 -5.52
CA ALA A 85 7.64 -19.07 -6.37
C ALA A 85 7.28 -20.27 -5.47
N SER A 86 6.29 -21.08 -5.88
CA SER A 86 5.84 -22.26 -5.12
C SER A 86 6.99 -23.14 -4.58
N ALA A 87 6.68 -23.92 -3.52
CA ALA A 87 7.58 -24.78 -2.72
C ALA A 87 8.44 -25.82 -3.49
N ARG A 88 8.41 -25.84 -4.82
CA ARG A 88 9.28 -26.69 -5.64
C ARG A 88 10.58 -26.02 -6.06
N ASN A 89 10.67 -24.69 -6.02
CA ASN A 89 11.79 -23.94 -6.56
C ASN A 89 12.56 -23.09 -5.53
N ASP A 90 12.13 -23.11 -4.25
CA ASP A 90 12.73 -22.38 -3.12
C ASP A 90 13.38 -21.05 -3.53
N TYR A 91 12.61 -20.28 -4.30
CA TYR A 91 13.06 -19.04 -4.90
C TYR A 91 12.26 -17.89 -4.33
N THR A 92 13.01 -16.95 -3.76
CA THR A 92 12.47 -15.71 -3.24
C THR A 92 13.25 -14.55 -3.82
N ALA A 93 12.53 -13.59 -4.38
CA ALA A 93 13.07 -12.30 -4.75
C ALA A 93 12.49 -11.23 -3.83
N TYR A 94 13.36 -10.32 -3.39
CA TYR A 94 13.00 -9.16 -2.59
C TYR A 94 13.21 -7.91 -3.43
N ILE A 95 12.26 -6.98 -3.35
CA ILE A 95 12.34 -5.65 -3.92
C ILE A 95 12.14 -4.67 -2.78
N GLN A 96 13.14 -3.85 -2.50
CA GLN A 96 12.99 -2.73 -1.58
C GLN A 96 12.57 -1.51 -2.38
N ALA A 97 11.52 -0.82 -1.93
CA ALA A 97 10.94 0.30 -2.64
C ALA A 97 10.37 1.34 -1.66
N SER A 98 10.57 2.62 -1.99
CA SER A 98 9.78 3.72 -1.43
C SER A 98 8.63 4.08 -2.36
N LEU A 99 7.40 3.88 -1.90
CA LEU A 99 6.19 4.37 -2.55
C LEU A 99 5.93 5.80 -2.09
N ILE A 100 5.74 6.72 -3.03
CA ILE A 100 5.05 7.98 -2.79
C ILE A 100 3.69 7.89 -3.47
N GLY A 101 2.66 8.39 -2.82
CA GLY A 101 1.41 8.61 -3.51
C GLY A 101 0.70 9.86 -3.07
N SER A 102 -0.36 10.15 -3.80
CA SER A 102 -1.36 11.10 -3.35
C SER A 102 -2.76 10.56 -3.58
N CYS A 103 -3.66 10.91 -2.67
CA CYS A 103 -5.07 10.61 -2.83
C CYS A 103 -5.92 11.82 -2.45
N ARG A 104 -7.10 11.87 -3.09
CA ARG A 104 -8.17 12.79 -2.76
C ARG A 104 -9.32 12.00 -2.15
N ILE A 105 -9.84 12.51 -1.04
CA ILE A 105 -10.94 11.91 -0.30
C ILE A 105 -12.08 12.91 -0.19
N ASP A 106 -13.28 12.51 -0.62
CA ASP A 106 -14.49 13.31 -0.45
C ASP A 106 -15.14 13.00 0.92
N LEU A 107 -15.15 13.99 1.81
CA LEU A 107 -15.75 13.94 3.14
C LEU A 107 -17.25 14.31 3.13
N LYS A 108 -17.91 14.37 1.96
CA LYS A 108 -19.33 14.77 1.81
C LYS A 108 -20.30 13.94 2.64
N GLU A 109 -20.04 12.66 2.80
CA GLU A 109 -20.79 11.79 3.69
C GLU A 109 -19.99 11.59 4.97
N ARG A 110 -20.69 11.47 6.11
CA ARG A 110 -20.05 11.01 7.35
C ARG A 110 -19.27 9.76 6.99
N LEU A 111 -17.95 9.75 7.24
CA LEU A 111 -17.07 8.63 6.85
C LEU A 111 -17.80 7.32 7.15
N PRO A 112 -17.93 6.39 6.20
CA PRO A 112 -18.87 5.27 6.33
C PRO A 112 -18.51 4.28 7.46
N PHE A 113 -17.37 4.51 8.11
CA PHE A 113 -16.84 3.81 9.27
C PHE A 113 -16.83 4.66 10.57
N SER A 114 -17.31 5.91 10.56
CA SER A 114 -17.19 6.84 11.70
C SER A 114 -17.85 6.35 12.99
N ASP A 115 -18.82 5.45 12.86
CA ASP A 115 -19.58 4.89 13.98
C ASP A 115 -19.14 3.44 14.30
N LYS A 116 -18.07 2.97 13.64
CA LYS A 116 -17.52 1.61 13.78
C LYS A 116 -16.12 1.67 14.37
N ASN A 117 -15.74 0.63 15.11
CA ASN A 117 -14.35 0.44 15.52
C ASN A 117 -13.56 -0.15 14.35
N VAL A 118 -12.69 0.63 13.71
CA VAL A 118 -11.90 0.21 12.55
C VAL A 118 -11.07 -1.04 12.84
N ASN A 119 -10.55 -1.18 14.07
CA ASN A 119 -9.77 -2.36 14.49
C ASN A 119 -10.60 -3.66 14.58
N SER A 120 -11.93 -3.57 14.49
CA SER A 120 -12.83 -4.74 14.48
C SER A 120 -13.27 -5.14 13.07
N LEU A 121 -12.87 -4.38 12.05
CA LEU A 121 -13.22 -4.65 10.66
C LEU A 121 -12.31 -5.73 10.07
N THR A 122 -12.84 -6.50 9.13
CA THR A 122 -12.03 -7.47 8.35
C THR A 122 -11.23 -6.75 7.26
N LYS A 123 -10.15 -7.37 6.75
CA LYS A 123 -9.39 -6.85 5.59
C LYS A 123 -10.31 -6.48 4.43
N ALA A 124 -11.26 -7.37 4.08
CA ALA A 124 -12.23 -7.10 3.01
C ALA A 124 -13.09 -5.85 3.26
N GLN A 125 -13.50 -5.59 4.50
CA GLN A 125 -14.27 -4.39 4.84
C GLN A 125 -13.40 -3.13 4.79
N LEU A 126 -12.14 -3.20 5.23
CA LEU A 126 -11.19 -2.09 5.15
C LEU A 126 -10.94 -1.70 3.70
N LEU A 127 -10.74 -2.69 2.81
CA LEU A 127 -10.58 -2.46 1.37
C LEU A 127 -11.84 -1.87 0.73
N GLU A 128 -13.04 -2.39 1.06
CA GLU A 128 -14.30 -1.84 0.55
C GLU A 128 -14.47 -0.36 0.95
N TYR A 129 -14.06 0.01 2.17
CA TYR A 129 -14.07 1.41 2.59
C TYR A 129 -12.99 2.23 1.89
N GLY A 130 -11.78 1.70 1.74
CA GLY A 130 -10.69 2.31 1.00
C GLY A 130 -11.08 2.70 -0.42
N GLU A 131 -11.67 1.77 -1.17
CA GLU A 131 -12.15 1.99 -2.53
C GLU A 131 -13.20 3.10 -2.62
N LYS A 132 -14.10 3.19 -1.64
CA LYS A 132 -15.12 4.25 -1.59
C LYS A 132 -14.54 5.62 -1.25
N LEU A 133 -13.45 5.66 -0.48
CA LEU A 133 -12.82 6.90 -0.04
C LEU A 133 -11.85 7.48 -1.07
N ILE A 134 -11.18 6.61 -1.83
CA ILE A 134 -10.06 6.97 -2.68
C ILE A 134 -10.46 6.84 -4.14
N SER A 135 -10.94 7.92 -4.75
CA SER A 135 -11.28 7.92 -6.18
C SER A 135 -10.06 8.15 -7.08
N ASP A 136 -9.09 8.94 -6.61
CA ASP A 136 -8.00 9.49 -7.43
C ASP A 136 -6.64 9.11 -6.83
N LEU A 137 -6.34 7.80 -6.72
CA LEU A 137 -5.03 7.36 -6.23
C LEU A 137 -3.98 7.44 -7.32
N GLU A 138 -2.93 8.23 -7.07
CA GLU A 138 -1.72 8.26 -7.89
C GLU A 138 -0.55 7.70 -7.10
N LEU A 139 0.14 6.70 -7.66
CA LEU A 139 1.27 5.99 -7.06
C LEU A 139 2.54 6.16 -7.90
N HIS A 140 3.66 6.44 -7.24
CA HIS A 140 5.00 6.55 -7.84
C HIS A 140 6.05 5.90 -6.94
N TYR A 141 7.07 5.30 -7.54
CA TYR A 141 8.16 4.62 -6.82
C TYR A 141 9.48 5.37 -7.01
N ARG A 142 10.30 5.49 -5.95
CA ARG A 142 11.57 6.23 -5.99
C ARG A 142 12.80 5.35 -5.80
N ASP A 143 12.91 4.71 -4.64
CA ASP A 143 14.14 4.05 -4.22
C ASP A 143 13.99 2.54 -4.41
N ILE A 144 14.24 2.06 -5.62
CA ILE A 144 13.97 0.66 -6.00
C ILE A 144 15.28 -0.12 -6.04
N GLU A 145 15.41 -1.10 -5.17
CA GLU A 145 16.51 -2.06 -5.15
C GLU A 145 15.96 -3.49 -5.11
N GLY A 146 16.80 -4.48 -5.42
CA GLY A 146 16.34 -5.86 -5.39
C GLY A 146 17.45 -6.86 -5.14
N SER A 147 17.06 -8.02 -4.62
CA SER A 147 17.95 -9.13 -4.32
C SER A 147 17.22 -10.45 -4.45
N GLU A 148 17.98 -11.54 -4.57
CA GLU A 148 17.45 -12.89 -4.59
C GLU A 148 18.07 -13.69 -3.45
N HIS A 149 17.28 -14.57 -2.86
CA HIS A 149 17.78 -15.61 -1.97
C HIS A 149 17.47 -16.98 -2.57
N TYR A 150 18.39 -17.91 -2.36
CA TYR A 150 18.23 -19.30 -2.78
C TYR A 150 18.42 -20.21 -1.58
N GLY A 151 17.46 -21.09 -1.34
CA GLY A 151 17.50 -22.14 -0.31
C GLY A 151 18.24 -23.39 -0.77
#